data_AF-A0A9E6C5N3-F1
#
_entry.id   AF-A0A9E6C5N3-F1
#
_cell.length_a   1.000
_cell.length_b   1.000
_cell.length_c   1.000
_cell.angle_alpha   90.00
_cell.angle_beta   90.00
_cell.angle_gamma   90.00
#
_symmetry.space_group_name_H-M   'P 1'
#
loop_
_entity.id
_entity.type
_entity.pdbx_description
1 polymer ?
#
loop_
_entity_poly.entity_id
_entity_poly.type
_entity_poly.pdbx_seq_one_letter_code
_entity_poly.pdbx_strand_id
1 'polypeptide(L)' 'IDDDTEHEPLSEDFYYIVPDKCTECKGFYDEPQCIAVCPVDSIIEDEEHEESEEELLAKKAKLHCEE' A
#
# COMPACT_ATOMS: atom_id res chain seq x y z
N ILE A 1 -6.09 12.10 11.17
CA ILE A 1 -7.04 12.19 10.05
C ILE A 1 -8.34 11.64 10.60
N ASP A 2 -9.40 12.42 10.55
CA ASP A 2 -10.71 12.05 11.07
C ASP A 2 -11.38 11.12 10.04
N ASP A 3 -11.85 9.95 10.47
CA ASP A 3 -12.38 8.89 9.58
C ASP A 3 -13.68 9.32 8.88
N ASP A 4 -14.42 10.28 9.45
CA ASP A 4 -15.69 10.78 8.91
C ASP A 4 -15.49 11.90 7.86
N THR A 5 -14.26 12.19 7.45
CA THR A 5 -13.99 13.27 6.48
C THR A 5 -14.03 12.73 5.04
N GLU A 6 -14.93 13.28 4.22
CA GLU A 6 -14.97 13.00 2.78
C GLU A 6 -13.75 13.61 2.09
N HIS A 7 -13.04 12.80 1.30
CA HIS A 7 -11.88 13.21 0.52
C HIS A 7 -12.20 13.16 -0.97
N GLU A 8 -12.06 14.29 -1.67
CA GLU A 8 -12.16 14.30 -3.13
C GLU A 8 -10.98 13.53 -3.76
N PRO A 9 -11.21 12.80 -4.86
CA PRO A 9 -10.15 12.06 -5.54
C PRO A 9 -9.14 13.01 -6.17
N LEU A 10 -7.86 12.62 -6.14
CA LEU A 10 -6.79 13.37 -6.82
C LEU A 10 -6.89 13.28 -8.36
N SER A 11 -7.46 12.19 -8.87
CA SER A 11 -7.63 11.92 -10.30
C SER A 11 -8.81 10.99 -10.52
N GLU A 12 -9.51 11.16 -11.64
CA GLU A 12 -10.56 10.25 -12.11
C GLU A 12 -10.01 9.19 -13.09
N ASP A 13 -8.78 9.37 -13.58
CA ASP A 13 -8.20 8.56 -14.65
C ASP A 13 -7.31 7.42 -14.14
N PHE A 14 -6.73 7.57 -12.94
CA PHE A 14 -5.79 6.59 -12.38
C PHE A 14 -5.94 6.46 -10.87
N TYR A 15 -5.63 5.26 -10.40
CA TYR A 15 -5.48 4.97 -8.98
C TYR A 15 -4.03 5.22 -8.56
N TYR A 16 -3.83 5.57 -7.30
CA TYR A 16 -2.51 5.73 -6.71
C TYR A 16 -2.40 4.88 -5.43
N ILE A 17 -1.19 4.44 -5.15
CA ILE A 17 -0.83 3.75 -3.92
C ILE A 17 -0.17 4.79 -3.01
N VAL A 18 -0.58 4.86 -1.74
CA VAL A 18 0.09 5.71 -0.74
C VAL A 18 1.26 4.91 -0.15
N PRO A 19 2.53 5.28 -0.39
CA PRO A 19 3.69 4.48 0.02
C PRO A 19 3.72 4.25 1.54
N ASP A 20 3.37 5.26 2.34
CA ASP A 20 3.28 5.17 3.80
C ASP A 20 2.30 4.10 4.31
N LYS A 21 1.42 3.59 3.45
CA LYS A 21 0.44 2.55 3.76
C LYS A 21 0.67 1.24 3.00
N CYS A 22 1.56 1.23 2.00
CA CYS A 22 1.88 0.02 1.25
C CYS A 22 2.84 -0.85 2.07
N THR A 23 2.45 -2.08 2.37
CA THR A 23 3.32 -3.07 3.04
C THR A 23 3.77 -4.17 2.08
N GLU A 24 3.54 -3.98 0.78
CA GLU A 24 3.67 -5.03 -0.26
C GLU A 24 2.96 -6.34 0.13
N CYS A 25 1.88 -6.20 0.91
CA CYS A 25 1.13 -7.29 1.55
C CYS A 25 1.94 -8.19 2.51
N LYS A 26 3.19 -7.86 2.85
CA LYS A 26 4.00 -8.61 3.82
C LYS A 26 3.30 -8.70 5.16
N GLY A 27 3.33 -9.90 5.76
CA GLY A 27 2.62 -10.22 7.00
C GLY A 27 1.12 -10.50 6.85
N PHE A 28 0.56 -10.40 5.64
CA PHE A 28 -0.83 -10.78 5.34
C PHE A 28 -0.92 -11.88 4.28
N TYR A 29 -0.19 -11.71 3.17
CA TYR A 29 -0.20 -12.60 2.02
C TYR A 29 1.23 -12.77 1.48
N ASP A 30 1.45 -13.87 0.75
CA ASP A 30 2.76 -14.17 0.15
C ASP A 30 3.06 -13.24 -1.06
N GLU A 31 2.01 -12.76 -1.73
CA GLU A 31 2.09 -11.90 -2.92
C GLU A 31 1.16 -10.67 -2.81
N PRO A 32 1.50 -9.53 -3.45
CA PRO A 32 0.66 -8.34 -3.43
C PRO A 32 -0.72 -8.55 -4.08
N GLN A 33 -1.78 -8.36 -3.30
CA GLN A 33 -3.15 -8.62 -3.76
C GLN A 33 -3.61 -7.64 -4.83
N CYS A 34 -3.10 -6.41 -4.82
CA CYS A 34 -3.40 -5.42 -5.86
C CYS A 34 -2.83 -5.83 -7.23
N ILE A 35 -1.62 -6.41 -7.27
CA ILE A 35 -1.01 -6.92 -8.50
C ILE A 35 -1.82 -8.11 -9.03
N ALA A 36 -2.18 -9.06 -8.15
CA ALA A 36 -2.90 -10.28 -8.53
C ALA A 36 -4.25 -10.04 -9.23
N VAL A 37 -4.87 -8.88 -9.01
CA VAL A 37 -6.20 -8.53 -9.57
C VAL A 37 -6.16 -7.46 -10.66
N CYS A 38 -5.00 -6.84 -10.90
CA CYS A 38 -4.89 -5.76 -11.86
C CYS A 38 -5.10 -6.32 -13.29
N PRO A 39 -6.08 -5.84 -14.07
CA PRO A 39 -6.35 -6.39 -15.41
C PRO A 39 -5.33 -5.96 -16.48
N VAL A 40 -4.44 -5.02 -16.15
CA VAL A 40 -3.51 -4.36 -17.09
C VAL A 40 -2.06 -4.34 -16.58
N ASP A 41 -1.77 -5.07 -15.50
CA ASP A 41 -0.42 -5.20 -14.92
C ASP A 41 0.31 -3.85 -14.71
N SER A 42 -0.42 -2.82 -14.24
CA SER A 42 0.10 -1.45 -14.11
C SER A 42 0.71 -1.11 -12.74
N ILE A 43 0.87 -2.09 -11.87
CA ILE A 43 1.42 -1.92 -10.52
C ILE A 43 2.82 -2.51 -10.50
N ILE A 44 3.81 -1.68 -10.23
CA ILE A 44 5.25 -2.01 -10.27
C ILE A 44 5.93 -1.59 -8.97
N GLU A 45 7.15 -2.09 -8.74
CA GLU A 45 8.01 -1.65 -7.64
C GLU A 45 8.38 -0.17 -7.81
N ASP A 46 8.37 0.58 -6.71
CA ASP A 46 8.66 2.01 -6.68
C ASP A 46 10.11 2.25 -6.24
N GLU A 47 10.97 2.64 -7.20
CA GLU A 47 12.40 2.90 -6.96
C GLU A 47 12.65 4.02 -5.93
N GLU A 48 11.70 4.93 -5.69
CA GLU A 48 11.84 5.99 -4.70
C GLU A 48 11.46 5.52 -3.28
N HIS A 49 10.80 4.37 -3.16
CA HIS A 49 10.29 3.80 -1.91
C HIS A 49 10.69 2.34 -1.74
N GLU A 50 11.95 2.00 -2.06
CA GLU A 50 12.49 0.67 -1.74
C GLU A 50 12.53 0.44 -0.23
N GLU A 51 11.93 -0.66 0.22
CA GLU A 51 11.84 -1.04 1.63
C GLU A 51 12.28 -2.48 1.83
N SER A 52 12.99 -2.74 2.93
CA SER A 52 13.30 -4.10 3.35
C SER A 52 12.07 -4.80 3.95
N GLU A 53 12.10 -6.13 3.98
CA GLU A 53 11.01 -6.92 4.60
C GLU A 53 10.78 -6.54 6.07
N GLU A 54 11.84 -6.19 6.82
CA GLU A 54 11.73 -5.73 8.21
C GLU A 54 10.97 -4.39 8.30
N GLU A 55 11.25 -3.45 7.40
CA GLU A 55 10.57 -2.15 7.34
C GLU A 55 9.08 -2.31 6.98
N LEU A 56 8.77 -3.19 6.02
CA LEU A 56 7.39 -3.49 5.62
C LEU A 56 6.59 -4.13 6.76
N LEU A 57 7.20 -5.05 7.52
CA LEU A 57 6.58 -5.67 8.70
C LEU A 57 6.41 -4.67 9.86
N ALA A 58 7.39 -3.77 10.08
CA ALA A 58 7.27 -2.71 11.08
C ALA A 58 6.15 -1.72 10.72
N LYS A 59 6.02 -1.35 9.44
CA LYS A 59 4.92 -0.52 8.93
C LYS A 59 3.58 -1.21 9.16
N LYS A 60 3.47 -2.51 8.90
CA LYS A 60 2.28 -3.32 9.20
C LYS A 60 1.91 -3.23 10.69
N ALA A 61 2.86 -3.45 11.60
CA ALA A 61 2.60 -3.37 13.04
C ALA A 61 2.06 -1.99 13.46
N LYS A 62 2.68 -0.92 12.94
CA LYS A 62 2.26 0.47 13.17
C LYS A 62 0.84 0.76 12.67
N LEU A 63 0.48 0.29 11.47
CA LEU A 63 -0.84 0.54 10.87
C LEU A 63 -1.97 -0.23 11.57
N HIS A 64 -1.66 -1.38 12.15
CA HIS A 64 -2.63 -2.25 12.80
C HIS A 64 -2.61 -2.18 14.33
N CYS A 65 -1.90 -1.20 14.90
CA CYS A 65 -1.75 -1.01 16.36
C CYS A 65 -1.31 -2.30 17.07
N GLU A 66 -0.43 -3.06 16.44
CA GLU A 66 0.14 -4.27 17.03
C GLU A 66 1.37 -3.97 17.90
N GLU A 67 1.86 -2.72 17.87
CA GLU A 67 2.84 -2.11 18.80
C GLU A 67 2.57 -0.61 19.05
#